data_AF-A0A1B9DXU1-F1
#
_entry.id   AF-A0A1B9DXU1-F1
#
_cell.length_a   1.000
_cell.length_b   1.000
_cell.length_c   1.000
_cell.angle_alpha   90.00
_cell.angle_beta   90.00
_cell.angle_gamma   90.00
#
_symmetry.space_group_name_H-M   'P 1'
#
loop_
_entity.id
_entity.type
_entity.pdbx_description
1 polymer ?
#
loop_
_entity_poly.entity_id
_entity_poly.type
_entity_poly.pdbx_seq_one_letter_code
_entity_poly.pdbx_strand_id
1 'polypeptide(L)'
;MTELQKRKKKTKEKKPIYILLGFIIFFGLFIYGITRPSEQSKAIKELTTSFNKKDVEMVWYKYKSELYQDDEFLLEVRKKLSTFNLSESEIKDCISWLPPANTNLNLIVIPDLSRRITDTINNPNQINNDILLLKTIWESFVSNSKLKQDTKDRLIIDVTDIDAAKGQFGKVANNLQFDLSNHKGKSNRLFFTNEKNNTFEKNIIEMYALAKQKPLGADYRFYLRRYLENNLKKSTLFDNYKNKVIIITDGYLEAENKPSDTKIYGFQKQLYNAVTIGNISQVITNNNLNIPKVNIDLSNTEFFVCEVNERKTGKTFDFEILKAYWEDWFKRMDAKKIEFYPREKANDISIKRVSEFIAN
;
A
#
# COMPACT_ATOMS: atom_id res chain seq x y z
N MET A 1 47.18 58.69 -82.52
CA MET A 1 47.80 57.87 -81.45
C MET A 1 46.68 57.26 -80.64
N THR A 2 46.56 55.93 -80.74
CA THR A 2 45.57 55.06 -80.11
C THR A 2 46.02 54.70 -78.70
N GLU A 3 45.21 54.95 -77.68
CA GLU A 3 45.47 54.41 -76.33
C GLU A 3 44.33 53.48 -75.90
N LEU A 4 44.61 52.17 -76.00
CA LEU A 4 43.75 51.08 -75.60
C LEU A 4 43.73 50.95 -74.07
N GLN A 5 42.65 51.38 -73.42
CA GLN A 5 42.40 51.10 -72.01
C GLN A 5 42.00 49.62 -71.80
N LYS A 6 42.95 48.82 -71.30
CA LYS A 6 42.72 47.46 -70.77
C LYS A 6 41.77 47.51 -69.57
N ARG A 7 40.52 47.04 -69.75
CA ARG A 7 39.59 46.74 -68.65
C ARG A 7 40.11 45.57 -67.81
N LYS A 8 40.54 45.83 -66.57
CA LYS A 8 40.82 44.81 -65.55
C LYS A 8 39.53 44.04 -65.23
N LYS A 9 39.51 42.72 -65.49
CA LYS A 9 38.45 41.79 -65.06
C LYS A 9 38.34 41.85 -63.53
N LYS A 10 37.23 42.38 -63.00
CA LYS A 10 36.86 42.25 -61.59
C LYS A 10 36.70 40.76 -61.27
N THR A 11 37.63 40.21 -60.51
CA THR A 11 37.49 38.89 -59.88
C THR A 11 36.27 38.93 -58.97
N LYS A 12 35.18 38.26 -59.36
CA LYS A 12 33.97 38.13 -58.53
C LYS A 12 34.37 37.54 -57.17
N GLU A 13 34.21 38.31 -56.11
CA GLU A 13 34.40 37.82 -54.74
C GLU A 13 33.37 36.72 -54.47
N LYS A 14 33.81 35.47 -54.41
CA LYS A 14 32.96 34.30 -54.17
C LYS A 14 32.56 34.15 -52.69
N LYS A 15 33.10 34.97 -51.77
CA LYS A 15 32.83 34.90 -50.32
C LYS A 15 31.34 34.95 -49.95
N PRO A 16 30.50 35.84 -50.52
CA PRO A 16 29.06 35.88 -50.20
C PRO A 16 28.33 34.60 -50.64
N ILE A 17 28.78 33.98 -51.73
CA ILE A 17 28.20 32.74 -52.27
C ILE A 17 28.50 31.56 -51.36
N TYR A 18 29.73 31.46 -50.82
CA TYR A 18 30.08 30.41 -49.86
C TYR A 18 29.36 30.56 -48.52
N ILE A 19 29.14 31.80 -48.05
CA ILE A 19 28.34 32.07 -46.84
C ILE A 19 26.88 31.65 -47.05
N LEU A 20 26.29 31.99 -48.21
CA LEU A 20 24.92 31.60 -48.56
C LEU A 20 24.77 30.06 -48.66
N LEU A 21 25.73 29.38 -49.30
CA LEU A 21 25.77 27.92 -49.36
C LEU A 21 25.87 27.29 -47.97
N GLY A 22 26.75 27.83 -47.11
CA GLY A 22 26.87 27.40 -45.72
C GLY A 22 25.57 27.56 -44.94
N PHE A 23 24.86 28.68 -45.14
CA PHE A 23 23.57 28.92 -44.51
C PHE A 23 22.48 27.96 -44.99
N ILE A 24 22.40 27.68 -46.29
CA ILE A 24 21.43 26.72 -46.85
C ILE A 24 21.69 25.31 -46.33
N ILE A 25 22.95 24.88 -46.24
CA ILE A 25 23.31 23.56 -45.69
C ILE A 25 22.95 23.48 -44.22
N PHE A 26 23.32 24.50 -43.43
CA PHE A 26 22.98 24.55 -42.00
C PHE A 26 21.46 24.56 -41.78
N PHE A 27 20.73 25.38 -42.53
CA PHE A 27 19.28 25.46 -42.44
C PHE A 27 18.61 24.15 -42.88
N GLY A 28 19.12 23.49 -43.93
CA GLY A 28 18.66 22.17 -44.36
C GLY A 28 18.87 21.10 -43.28
N LEU A 29 20.03 21.09 -42.63
CA LEU A 29 20.32 20.19 -41.50
C LEU A 29 19.45 20.49 -40.27
N PHE A 30 19.20 21.78 -40.00
CA PHE A 30 18.32 22.22 -38.92
C PHE A 30 16.87 21.78 -39.15
N ILE A 31 16.33 22.02 -40.35
CA ILE A 31 14.99 21.56 -40.75
C ILE A 31 14.91 20.03 -40.71
N TYR A 32 15.93 19.30 -41.16
CA TYR A 32 15.98 17.84 -41.05
C TYR A 32 15.97 17.37 -39.58
N GLY A 33 16.71 18.05 -38.70
CA GLY A 33 16.74 17.77 -37.27
C GLY A 33 15.37 17.92 -36.58
N ILE A 34 14.62 18.97 -36.91
CA ILE A 34 13.29 19.22 -36.31
C ILE A 34 12.16 18.40 -36.97
N THR A 35 12.34 17.91 -38.19
CA THR A 35 11.31 17.12 -38.92
C THR A 35 11.43 15.62 -38.67
N ARG A 36 12.56 15.13 -38.15
CA ARG A 36 12.72 13.73 -37.77
C ARG A 36 11.78 13.42 -36.59
N PRO A 37 10.84 12.46 -36.73
CA PRO A 37 9.97 12.10 -35.62
C PRO A 37 10.82 11.59 -34.46
N SER A 38 10.52 12.10 -33.26
CA SER A 38 11.14 11.64 -32.02
C SER A 38 10.88 10.15 -31.83
N GLU A 39 11.78 9.46 -31.11
CA GLU A 39 11.59 8.05 -30.79
C GLU A 39 10.28 7.84 -30.01
N GLN A 40 9.92 8.79 -29.16
CA GLN A 40 8.62 8.88 -28.49
C GLN A 40 7.44 8.89 -29.48
N SER A 41 7.47 9.75 -30.50
CA SER A 41 6.41 9.83 -31.52
C SER A 41 6.29 8.54 -32.34
N LYS A 42 7.42 7.92 -32.69
CA LYS A 42 7.44 6.61 -33.37
C LYS A 42 6.84 5.51 -32.49
N ALA A 43 7.23 5.47 -31.22
CA ALA A 43 6.75 4.48 -30.26
C ALA A 43 5.22 4.60 -30.06
N ILE A 44 4.72 5.83 -29.87
CA ILE A 44 3.27 6.09 -29.76
C ILE A 44 2.53 5.65 -31.03
N LYS A 45 3.07 5.94 -32.22
CA LYS A 45 2.48 5.48 -33.48
C LYS A 45 2.39 3.95 -33.56
N GLU A 46 3.44 3.23 -33.18
CA GLU A 46 3.42 1.75 -33.15
C GLU A 46 2.43 1.18 -32.11
N LEU A 47 2.28 1.85 -30.96
CA LEU A 47 1.25 1.49 -29.98
C LEU A 47 -0.17 1.62 -30.56
N THR A 48 -0.46 2.67 -31.33
CA THR A 48 -1.80 2.83 -31.93
C THR A 48 -2.17 1.65 -32.82
N THR A 49 -1.20 1.10 -33.54
CA THR A 49 -1.37 -0.05 -34.45
C THR A 49 -1.26 -1.42 -33.77
N SER A 50 -1.01 -1.49 -32.46
CA SER A 50 -0.96 -2.74 -31.72
C SER A 50 -2.36 -3.34 -31.53
N PHE A 51 -2.54 -4.64 -31.72
CA PHE A 51 -3.86 -5.30 -31.69
C PHE A 51 -4.11 -6.12 -30.43
N ASN A 52 -3.05 -6.47 -29.71
CA ASN A 52 -3.13 -7.28 -28.50
C ASN A 52 -2.05 -6.86 -27.49
N LYS A 53 -2.12 -7.46 -26.29
CA LYS A 53 -1.15 -7.25 -25.20
C LYS A 53 0.30 -7.52 -25.63
N LYS A 54 0.56 -8.59 -26.38
CA LYS A 54 1.90 -9.01 -26.79
C LYS A 54 2.52 -7.99 -27.77
N ASP A 55 1.72 -7.41 -28.65
CA ASP A 55 2.17 -6.33 -29.53
C ASP A 55 2.65 -5.13 -28.72
N VAL A 56 1.87 -4.72 -27.71
CA VAL A 56 2.24 -3.60 -26.82
C VAL A 56 3.50 -3.92 -26.03
N GLU A 57 3.63 -5.15 -25.52
CA GLU A 57 4.84 -5.61 -24.84
C GLU A 57 6.06 -5.56 -25.76
N MET A 58 5.95 -5.98 -27.02
CA MET A 58 7.04 -5.86 -28.00
C MET A 58 7.45 -4.40 -28.24
N VAL A 59 6.47 -3.49 -28.38
CA VAL A 59 6.75 -2.05 -28.52
C VAL A 59 7.45 -1.53 -27.26
N TRP A 60 7.01 -1.92 -26.07
CA TRP A 60 7.68 -1.58 -24.82
C TRP A 60 9.15 -2.02 -24.82
N TYR A 61 9.44 -3.29 -25.07
CA TYR A 61 10.82 -3.80 -25.05
C TYR A 61 11.71 -3.18 -26.13
N LYS A 62 11.14 -2.78 -27.27
CA LYS A 62 11.86 -2.08 -28.34
C LYS A 62 12.31 -0.68 -27.92
N TYR A 63 11.49 0.06 -27.17
CA TYR A 63 11.74 1.47 -26.84
C TYR A 63 12.14 1.74 -25.38
N LYS A 64 12.03 0.76 -24.48
CA LYS A 64 12.26 0.96 -23.03
C LYS A 64 13.65 1.50 -22.69
N SER A 65 14.70 1.16 -23.44
CA SER A 65 16.06 1.64 -23.14
C SER A 65 16.16 3.16 -23.18
N GLU A 66 15.32 3.81 -23.98
CA GLU A 66 15.31 5.26 -24.17
C GLU A 66 14.12 5.93 -23.47
N LEU A 67 12.97 5.25 -23.39
CA LEU A 67 11.69 5.87 -22.97
C LEU A 67 11.13 5.33 -21.65
N TYR A 68 11.85 4.52 -20.87
CA TYR A 68 11.27 3.92 -19.65
C TYR A 68 10.84 4.91 -18.55
N GLN A 69 11.27 6.17 -18.63
CA GLN A 69 10.89 7.26 -17.72
C GLN A 69 10.05 8.34 -18.41
N ASP A 70 9.69 8.16 -19.67
CA ASP A 70 8.89 9.12 -20.42
C ASP A 70 7.41 8.99 -20.01
N ASP A 71 6.89 9.99 -19.30
CA ASP A 71 5.54 9.96 -18.72
C ASP A 71 4.44 9.80 -19.77
N GLU A 72 4.60 10.45 -20.93
CA GLU A 72 3.62 10.40 -22.01
C GLU A 72 3.63 9.03 -22.72
N PHE A 73 4.81 8.47 -23.00
CA PHE A 73 4.93 7.12 -23.54
C PHE A 73 4.35 6.08 -22.58
N LEU A 74 4.71 6.14 -21.29
CA LEU A 74 4.15 5.24 -20.28
C LEU A 74 2.63 5.36 -20.17
N LEU A 75 2.10 6.59 -20.25
CA LEU A 75 0.66 6.84 -20.23
C LEU A 75 -0.02 6.19 -21.45
N GLU A 76 0.55 6.35 -22.65
CA GLU A 76 -0.02 5.76 -23.87
C GLU A 76 0.09 4.23 -23.89
N VAL A 77 1.17 3.65 -23.35
CA VAL A 77 1.28 2.18 -23.16
C VAL A 77 0.15 1.67 -22.26
N ARG A 78 -0.03 2.30 -21.08
CA ARG A 78 -1.07 1.92 -20.11
C ARG A 78 -2.48 2.11 -20.68
N LYS A 79 -2.73 3.23 -21.38
CA LYS A 79 -4.00 3.47 -22.10
C LYS A 79 -4.26 2.40 -23.13
N LYS A 80 -3.29 2.07 -23.97
CA LYS A 80 -3.46 1.04 -25.00
C LYS A 80 -3.77 -0.32 -24.39
N LEU A 81 -3.04 -0.74 -23.35
CA LEU A 81 -3.32 -1.97 -22.62
C LEU A 81 -4.74 -1.98 -22.02
N SER A 82 -5.22 -0.85 -21.50
CA SER A 82 -6.57 -0.73 -20.93
C SER A 82 -7.70 -0.84 -21.96
N THR A 83 -7.38 -0.74 -23.26
CA THR A 83 -8.37 -1.00 -24.33
C THR A 83 -8.61 -2.50 -24.55
N PHE A 84 -7.73 -3.35 -24.02
CA PHE A 84 -7.91 -4.80 -24.03
C PHE A 84 -8.66 -5.19 -22.76
N ASN A 85 -9.69 -6.03 -22.88
CA ASN A 85 -10.44 -6.58 -21.74
C ASN A 85 -9.59 -7.62 -20.97
N LEU A 86 -8.49 -7.18 -20.35
CA LEU A 86 -7.52 -8.02 -19.66
C LEU A 86 -8.11 -8.61 -18.38
N SER A 87 -7.82 -9.89 -18.14
CA SER A 87 -8.05 -10.55 -16.85
C SER A 87 -7.12 -10.02 -15.76
N GLU A 88 -7.44 -10.27 -14.49
CA GLU A 88 -6.57 -9.89 -13.36
C GLU A 88 -5.16 -10.49 -13.48
N SER A 89 -5.06 -11.72 -13.99
CA SER A 89 -3.78 -12.40 -14.21
C SER A 89 -2.93 -11.70 -15.29
N GLU A 90 -3.58 -11.20 -16.34
CA GLU A 90 -2.89 -10.47 -17.41
C GLU A 90 -2.48 -9.08 -16.98
N ILE A 91 -3.30 -8.40 -16.16
CA ILE A 91 -2.92 -7.12 -15.54
C ILE A 91 -1.69 -7.32 -14.64
N LYS A 92 -1.67 -8.38 -13.82
CA LYS A 92 -0.52 -8.70 -12.97
C LYS A 92 0.74 -8.95 -13.78
N ASP A 93 0.61 -9.64 -14.91
CA ASP A 93 1.72 -9.85 -15.84
C ASP A 93 2.20 -8.53 -16.46
N CYS A 94 1.29 -7.67 -16.93
CA CYS A 94 1.64 -6.34 -17.44
C CYS A 94 2.42 -5.49 -16.41
N ILE A 95 1.97 -5.50 -15.15
CA ILE A 95 2.64 -4.79 -14.05
C ILE A 95 4.04 -5.35 -13.77
N SER A 96 4.33 -6.61 -14.11
CA SER A 96 5.63 -7.23 -13.84
C SER A 96 6.76 -6.70 -14.73
N TRP A 97 6.46 -6.23 -15.94
CA TRP A 97 7.44 -5.73 -16.90
C TRP A 97 7.35 -4.22 -17.18
N LEU A 98 6.28 -3.56 -16.72
CA LEU A 98 6.18 -2.10 -16.72
C LEU A 98 6.84 -1.49 -15.47
N PRO A 99 7.34 -0.25 -15.57
CA PRO A 99 7.68 0.53 -14.40
C PRO A 99 6.45 0.67 -13.49
N PRO A 100 6.62 0.68 -12.16
CA PRO A 100 5.49 0.82 -11.25
C PRO A 100 4.79 2.16 -11.48
N ALA A 101 3.46 2.16 -11.39
CA ALA A 101 2.70 3.40 -11.37
C ALA A 101 2.95 4.16 -10.05
N ASN A 102 2.40 5.37 -9.95
CA ASN A 102 2.37 6.10 -8.68
C ASN A 102 1.83 5.19 -7.57
N THR A 103 2.61 5.09 -6.49
CA THR A 103 2.33 4.18 -5.39
C THR A 103 1.54 4.89 -4.32
N ASN A 104 0.36 4.33 -4.01
CA ASN A 104 -0.56 4.81 -3.01
C ASN A 104 -0.57 3.86 -1.81
N LEU A 105 -0.68 4.39 -0.61
CA LEU A 105 -0.83 3.68 0.64
C LEU A 105 -2.30 3.37 0.89
N ASN A 106 -2.65 2.10 1.09
CA ASN A 106 -3.93 1.70 1.64
C ASN A 106 -3.69 1.14 3.06
N LEU A 107 -3.94 1.98 4.07
CA LEU A 107 -3.73 1.66 5.47
C LEU A 107 -5.06 1.29 6.14
N ILE A 108 -5.12 0.07 6.67
CA ILE A 108 -6.29 -0.47 7.38
C ILE A 108 -5.87 -0.77 8.80
N VAL A 109 -6.60 -0.29 9.79
CA VAL A 109 -6.31 -0.51 11.20
C VAL A 109 -7.50 -1.20 11.84
N ILE A 110 -7.25 -2.30 12.54
CA ILE A 110 -8.27 -3.15 13.14
C ILE A 110 -7.96 -3.26 14.64
N PRO A 111 -8.48 -2.34 15.47
CA PRO A 111 -8.42 -2.50 16.91
C PRO A 111 -9.32 -3.65 17.37
N ASP A 112 -8.77 -4.50 18.24
CA ASP A 112 -9.52 -5.49 18.98
C ASP A 112 -10.27 -4.80 20.12
N LEU A 113 -11.60 -4.75 19.98
CA LEU A 113 -12.51 -4.09 20.92
C LEU A 113 -13.23 -5.09 21.83
N SER A 114 -12.70 -6.31 21.93
CA SER A 114 -13.23 -7.38 22.77
C SER A 114 -12.97 -7.10 24.25
N ARG A 115 -13.22 -8.11 25.10
CA ARG A 115 -13.03 -8.02 26.55
C ARG A 115 -11.60 -7.64 26.96
N ARG A 116 -10.61 -7.72 26.07
CA ARG A 116 -9.25 -7.23 26.36
C ARG A 116 -9.21 -5.76 26.78
N ILE A 117 -10.15 -4.93 26.31
CA ILE A 117 -10.18 -3.49 26.63
C ILE A 117 -10.70 -3.22 28.06
N THR A 118 -11.38 -4.21 28.66
CA THR A 118 -11.89 -4.16 30.03
C THR A 118 -11.14 -5.08 31.00
N ASP A 119 -10.26 -5.95 30.49
CA ASP A 119 -9.40 -6.81 31.30
C ASP A 119 -8.22 -6.03 31.90
N THR A 120 -8.44 -5.41 33.06
CA THR A 120 -7.40 -4.66 33.77
C THR A 120 -6.33 -5.54 34.41
N ILE A 121 -6.53 -6.86 34.47
CA ILE A 121 -5.62 -7.82 35.11
C ILE A 121 -4.50 -8.18 34.14
N ASN A 122 -4.86 -8.57 32.92
CA ASN A 122 -3.90 -8.91 31.88
C ASN A 122 -3.50 -7.67 31.08
N ASN A 123 -4.44 -6.75 30.82
CA ASN A 123 -4.28 -5.59 29.93
C ASN A 123 -4.52 -4.24 30.65
N PRO A 124 -3.67 -3.84 31.62
CA PRO A 124 -3.84 -2.58 32.32
C PRO A 124 -3.75 -1.38 31.37
N ASN A 125 -4.63 -0.39 31.56
CA ASN A 125 -4.68 0.85 30.76
C ASN A 125 -4.85 0.66 29.23
N GLN A 126 -5.41 -0.47 28.79
CA GLN A 126 -5.53 -0.84 27.37
C GLN A 126 -6.09 0.28 26.48
N ILE A 127 -7.22 0.88 26.88
CA ILE A 127 -7.91 1.91 26.09
C ILE A 127 -6.98 3.12 25.82
N ASN A 128 -6.24 3.57 26.84
CA ASN A 128 -5.36 4.72 26.70
C ASN A 128 -4.18 4.42 25.76
N ASN A 129 -3.62 3.20 25.87
CA ASN A 129 -2.53 2.76 25.00
C ASN A 129 -3.01 2.65 23.54
N ASP A 130 -4.18 2.07 23.30
CA ASP A 130 -4.73 1.98 21.95
C ASP A 130 -5.05 3.35 21.35
N ILE A 131 -5.63 4.28 22.14
CA ILE A 131 -5.90 5.65 21.68
C ILE A 131 -4.60 6.36 21.31
N LEU A 132 -3.55 6.23 22.13
CA LEU A 132 -2.24 6.78 21.82
C LEU A 132 -1.70 6.23 20.50
N LEU A 133 -1.78 4.91 20.30
CA LEU A 133 -1.32 4.26 19.09
C LEU A 133 -2.11 4.72 17.86
N LEU A 134 -3.42 4.83 17.96
CA LEU A 134 -4.28 5.33 16.88
C LEU A 134 -3.97 6.78 16.51
N LYS A 135 -3.67 7.65 17.49
CA LYS A 135 -3.19 9.02 17.22
C LYS A 135 -1.87 9.01 16.47
N THR A 136 -0.91 8.18 16.87
CA THR A 136 0.35 8.01 16.15
C THR A 136 0.15 7.49 14.72
N ILE A 137 -0.77 6.55 14.51
CA ILE A 137 -1.11 6.04 13.17
C ILE A 137 -1.66 7.18 12.30
N TRP A 138 -2.57 7.99 12.83
CA TRP A 138 -3.10 9.17 12.15
C TRP A 138 -1.98 10.15 11.77
N GLU A 139 -1.14 10.55 12.72
CA GLU A 139 -0.03 11.47 12.48
C GLU A 139 0.94 10.94 11.41
N SER A 140 1.23 9.65 11.44
CA SER A 140 2.10 8.98 10.46
C SER A 140 1.46 8.96 9.07
N PHE A 141 0.16 8.65 8.99
CA PHE A 141 -0.59 8.69 7.73
C PHE A 141 -0.63 10.11 7.15
N VAL A 142 -0.92 11.12 7.97
CA VAL A 142 -0.94 12.53 7.56
C VAL A 142 0.46 12.92 7.06
N SER A 143 1.51 12.60 7.79
CA SER A 143 2.89 12.95 7.43
C SER A 143 3.30 12.34 6.09
N ASN A 144 2.93 11.07 5.85
CA ASN A 144 3.20 10.37 4.60
C ASN A 144 2.39 10.94 3.42
N SER A 145 1.15 11.38 3.66
CA SER A 145 0.20 11.69 2.57
C SER A 145 0.10 13.19 2.24
N LYS A 146 0.37 14.08 3.21
CA LYS A 146 0.07 15.52 3.15
C LYS A 146 0.84 16.29 2.07
N LEU A 147 2.02 15.80 1.68
CA LEU A 147 2.87 16.45 0.68
C LEU A 147 2.79 15.81 -0.71
N LYS A 148 2.16 14.64 -0.84
CA LYS A 148 1.98 13.98 -2.13
C LYS A 148 0.85 14.67 -2.88
N GLN A 149 1.05 14.96 -4.16
CA GLN A 149 0.01 15.51 -5.02
C GLN A 149 -0.82 14.39 -5.63
N ASP A 150 -2.15 14.56 -5.69
CA ASP A 150 -3.10 13.65 -6.38
C ASP A 150 -2.98 12.16 -5.96
N THR A 151 -2.44 11.90 -4.78
CA THR A 151 -2.34 10.55 -4.21
C THR A 151 -3.73 9.99 -3.90
N LYS A 152 -3.84 8.67 -3.98
CA LYS A 152 -5.01 7.89 -3.58
C LYS A 152 -4.78 7.20 -2.23
N ASP A 153 -3.91 7.79 -1.40
CA ASP A 153 -3.64 7.31 -0.04
C ASP A 153 -4.96 7.27 0.76
N ARG A 154 -5.19 6.15 1.46
CA ARG A 154 -6.41 5.90 2.24
C ARG A 154 -6.08 5.33 3.61
N LEU A 155 -6.78 5.81 4.63
CA LEU A 155 -6.79 5.27 5.99
C LEU A 155 -8.21 4.84 6.37
N ILE A 156 -8.34 3.64 6.93
CA ILE A 156 -9.58 3.12 7.50
C ILE A 156 -9.28 2.58 8.90
N ILE A 157 -10.01 3.05 9.91
CA ILE A 157 -10.12 2.33 11.20
C ILE A 157 -11.39 1.49 11.14
N ASP A 158 -11.23 0.17 11.09
CA ASP A 158 -12.32 -0.78 10.90
C ASP A 158 -12.54 -1.63 12.14
N VAL A 159 -13.71 -2.27 12.25
CA VAL A 159 -14.04 -3.12 13.39
C VAL A 159 -14.48 -4.52 12.99
N THR A 160 -14.15 -5.49 13.84
CA THR A 160 -14.39 -6.91 13.57
C THR A 160 -15.86 -7.33 13.59
N ASP A 161 -16.72 -6.58 14.29
CA ASP A 161 -18.15 -6.85 14.42
C ASP A 161 -18.97 -5.55 14.28
N ILE A 162 -19.45 -5.29 13.07
CA ILE A 162 -20.24 -4.09 12.72
C ILE A 162 -21.69 -4.22 13.22
N ASP A 163 -22.23 -5.43 13.32
CA ASP A 163 -23.64 -5.70 13.60
C ASP A 163 -23.97 -5.61 15.10
N ALA A 164 -23.01 -5.93 15.97
CA ALA A 164 -23.25 -5.95 17.41
C ALA A 164 -23.46 -4.56 18.05
N ALA A 165 -23.21 -3.47 17.33
CA ALA A 165 -23.12 -2.13 17.90
C ALA A 165 -24.18 -1.13 17.38
N LYS A 166 -25.43 -1.63 17.27
CA LYS A 166 -26.70 -0.86 17.19
C LYS A 166 -26.69 0.35 16.23
N GLY A 167 -25.99 0.26 15.10
CA GLY A 167 -25.90 1.31 14.07
C GLY A 167 -25.11 2.58 14.45
N GLN A 168 -24.92 2.87 15.75
CA GLN A 168 -24.09 4.00 16.20
C GLN A 168 -22.62 3.79 15.86
N PHE A 169 -22.15 2.54 15.95
CA PHE A 169 -20.78 2.19 15.62
C PHE A 169 -20.46 2.34 14.15
N GLY A 170 -21.41 2.03 13.26
CA GLY A 170 -21.27 2.30 11.83
C GLY A 170 -21.07 3.79 11.54
N LYS A 171 -21.74 4.69 12.28
CA LYS A 171 -21.53 6.14 12.14
C LYS A 171 -20.13 6.56 12.57
N VAL A 172 -19.65 6.06 13.71
CA VAL A 172 -18.30 6.34 14.21
C VAL A 172 -17.23 5.78 13.25
N ALA A 173 -17.39 4.54 12.79
CA ALA A 173 -16.48 3.91 11.84
C ALA A 173 -16.43 4.65 10.49
N ASN A 174 -17.55 5.14 9.97
CA ASN A 174 -17.58 5.95 8.75
C ASN A 174 -16.79 7.26 8.89
N ASN A 175 -16.80 7.88 10.08
CA ASN A 175 -16.01 9.08 10.35
C ASN A 175 -14.51 8.80 10.54
N LEU A 176 -14.12 7.52 10.64
CA LEU A 176 -12.73 7.07 10.73
C LEU A 176 -12.18 6.55 9.40
N GLN A 177 -12.81 6.95 8.28
CA GLN A 177 -12.36 6.67 6.92
C GLN A 177 -11.91 7.96 6.24
N PHE A 178 -10.67 7.95 5.74
CA PHE A 178 -10.06 9.09 5.08
C PHE A 178 -9.49 8.63 3.74
N ASP A 179 -10.07 9.09 2.65
CA ASP A 179 -9.69 8.71 1.29
C ASP A 179 -9.35 9.95 0.46
N LEU A 180 -8.11 10.01 -0.06
CA LEU A 180 -7.63 11.10 -0.90
C LEU A 180 -7.96 10.92 -2.39
N SER A 181 -8.54 9.79 -2.79
CA SER A 181 -8.86 9.48 -4.20
C SER A 181 -9.76 10.52 -4.86
N ASN A 182 -10.57 11.22 -4.08
CA ASN A 182 -11.49 12.26 -4.55
C ASN A 182 -10.94 13.69 -4.37
N HIS A 183 -9.76 13.85 -3.73
CA HIS A 183 -9.13 15.15 -3.49
C HIS A 183 -8.06 15.43 -4.56
N LYS A 184 -8.52 15.76 -5.77
CA LYS A 184 -7.65 15.98 -6.94
C LYS A 184 -7.46 17.46 -7.29
N GLY A 185 -6.34 17.77 -7.92
CA GLY A 185 -6.00 19.10 -8.44
C GLY A 185 -5.77 20.16 -7.36
N LYS A 186 -5.57 19.74 -6.10
CA LYS A 186 -5.40 20.61 -4.93
C LYS A 186 -4.33 20.03 -4.02
N SER A 187 -3.70 20.88 -3.21
CA SER A 187 -2.76 20.40 -2.19
C SER A 187 -3.49 19.55 -1.13
N ASN A 188 -2.95 18.39 -0.80
CA ASN A 188 -3.43 17.54 0.30
C ASN A 188 -3.39 18.24 1.66
N ARG A 189 -2.59 19.30 1.81
CA ARG A 189 -2.61 20.15 3.02
C ARG A 189 -4.00 20.72 3.31
N LEU A 190 -4.82 20.94 2.28
CA LEU A 190 -6.20 21.42 2.41
C LEU A 190 -7.17 20.32 2.86
N PHE A 191 -6.84 19.05 2.64
CA PHE A 191 -7.62 17.92 3.15
C PHE A 191 -7.39 17.73 4.65
N PHE A 192 -6.14 17.84 5.10
CA PHE A 192 -5.74 17.64 6.50
C PHE A 192 -5.88 18.90 7.34
N THR A 193 -7.12 19.26 7.67
CA THR A 193 -7.46 20.42 8.50
C THR A 193 -7.45 20.09 10.00
N ASN A 194 -7.40 21.12 10.85
CA ASN A 194 -7.57 20.96 12.30
C ASN A 194 -8.92 20.30 12.65
N GLU A 195 -9.97 20.59 11.90
CA GLU A 195 -11.27 19.95 12.05
C GLU A 195 -11.21 18.45 11.79
N LYS A 196 -10.48 18.00 10.76
CA LYS A 196 -10.28 16.57 10.51
C LYS A 196 -9.50 15.89 11.63
N ASN A 197 -8.46 16.55 12.15
CA ASN A 197 -7.70 16.04 13.30
C ASN A 197 -8.62 15.87 14.53
N ASN A 198 -9.41 16.89 14.86
CA ASN A 198 -10.36 16.85 15.96
C ASN A 198 -11.45 15.79 15.75
N THR A 199 -11.90 15.63 14.49
CA THR A 199 -12.88 14.60 14.12
C THR A 199 -12.30 13.21 14.36
N PHE A 200 -11.08 12.94 13.90
CA PHE A 200 -10.40 11.68 14.15
C PHE A 200 -10.30 11.39 15.66
N GLU A 201 -9.75 12.33 16.42
CA GLU A 201 -9.56 12.15 17.87
C GLU A 201 -10.87 11.91 18.62
N LYS A 202 -11.91 12.69 18.31
CA LYS A 202 -13.23 12.52 18.94
C LYS A 202 -13.82 11.15 18.62
N ASN A 203 -13.76 10.71 17.36
CA ASN A 203 -14.37 9.46 16.94
C ASN A 203 -13.63 8.24 17.52
N ILE A 204 -12.29 8.25 17.65
CA ILE A 204 -11.60 7.14 18.32
C ILE A 204 -11.96 7.06 19.81
N ILE A 205 -12.11 8.20 20.50
CA ILE A 205 -12.53 8.22 21.91
C ILE A 205 -13.96 7.68 22.04
N GLU A 206 -14.86 8.14 21.17
CA GLU A 206 -16.26 7.69 21.13
C GLU A 206 -16.36 6.19 20.83
N MET A 207 -15.57 5.69 19.87
CA MET A 207 -15.47 4.27 19.53
C MET A 207 -15.14 3.41 20.75
N TYR A 208 -14.09 3.77 21.51
CA TYR A 208 -13.72 3.05 22.72
C TYR A 208 -14.73 3.22 23.86
N ALA A 209 -15.36 4.38 23.99
CA ALA A 209 -16.41 4.59 24.98
C ALA A 209 -17.64 3.68 24.73
N LEU A 210 -18.03 3.52 23.46
CA LEU A 210 -19.10 2.61 23.05
C LEU A 210 -18.69 1.15 23.27
N ALA A 211 -17.48 0.76 22.85
CA ALA A 211 -16.96 -0.59 23.03
C ALA A 211 -16.84 -0.97 24.51
N LYS A 212 -16.47 -0.04 25.39
CA LYS A 212 -16.40 -0.29 26.84
C LYS A 212 -17.76 -0.69 27.45
N GLN A 213 -18.86 -0.15 26.92
CA GLN A 213 -20.21 -0.50 27.38
C GLN A 213 -20.64 -1.88 26.91
N LYS A 214 -20.20 -2.27 25.71
CA LYS A 214 -20.49 -3.59 25.13
C LYS A 214 -19.25 -4.05 24.35
N PRO A 215 -18.30 -4.74 25.01
CA PRO A 215 -17.12 -5.26 24.33
C PRO A 215 -17.53 -6.17 23.18
N LEU A 216 -16.94 -5.94 22.01
CA LEU A 216 -17.31 -6.64 20.78
C LEU A 216 -16.32 -7.78 20.57
N GLY A 217 -16.81 -9.02 20.54
CA GLY A 217 -15.96 -10.18 20.25
C GLY A 217 -15.22 -10.00 18.91
N ALA A 218 -13.92 -10.27 18.91
CA ALA A 218 -13.10 -10.13 17.70
C ALA A 218 -13.06 -11.45 16.91
N ASP A 219 -14.03 -11.68 16.02
CA ASP A 219 -14.00 -12.79 15.07
C ASP A 219 -13.16 -12.41 13.84
N TYR A 220 -11.84 -12.45 14.01
CA TYR A 220 -10.91 -12.12 12.94
C TYR A 220 -11.06 -13.00 11.71
N ARG A 221 -11.37 -14.29 11.87
CA ARG A 221 -11.57 -15.19 10.73
C ARG A 221 -12.80 -14.78 9.92
N PHE A 222 -13.89 -14.42 10.59
CA PHE A 222 -15.06 -13.85 9.93
C PHE A 222 -14.74 -12.52 9.27
N TYR A 223 -14.04 -11.62 9.97
CA TYR A 223 -13.70 -10.30 9.48
C TYR A 223 -12.82 -10.35 8.23
N LEU A 224 -11.74 -11.15 8.24
CA LEU A 224 -10.88 -11.37 7.07
C LEU A 224 -11.68 -11.84 5.85
N ARG A 225 -12.62 -12.78 6.08
CA ARG A 225 -13.44 -13.37 5.00
C ARG A 225 -14.50 -12.42 4.44
N ARG A 226 -15.04 -11.51 5.25
CA ARG A 226 -16.24 -10.73 4.88
C ARG A 226 -15.97 -9.26 4.62
N TYR A 227 -14.98 -8.68 5.30
CA TYR A 227 -14.76 -7.24 5.29
C TYR A 227 -13.38 -6.87 4.76
N LEU A 228 -12.32 -7.58 5.19
CA LEU A 228 -10.96 -7.19 4.80
C LEU A 228 -10.77 -7.20 3.28
N GLU A 229 -11.25 -8.22 2.57
CA GLU A 229 -11.13 -8.32 1.11
C GLU A 229 -11.66 -7.08 0.38
N ASN A 230 -12.82 -6.56 0.82
CA ASN A 230 -13.43 -5.35 0.25
C ASN A 230 -12.64 -4.08 0.55
N ASN A 231 -11.83 -4.10 1.61
CA ASN A 231 -10.98 -3.01 2.01
C ASN A 231 -9.57 -3.10 1.40
N LEU A 232 -9.16 -4.23 0.82
CA LEU A 232 -7.89 -4.30 0.10
C LEU A 232 -8.00 -3.56 -1.25
N LYS A 233 -6.92 -2.89 -1.65
CA LYS A 233 -6.81 -2.26 -2.97
C LYS A 233 -5.90 -3.09 -3.88
N LYS A 234 -6.41 -3.42 -5.06
CA LYS A 234 -5.64 -4.09 -6.12
C LYS A 234 -4.90 -3.04 -6.95
N SER A 235 -3.63 -3.31 -7.25
CA SER A 235 -2.87 -2.50 -8.21
C SER A 235 -3.48 -2.62 -9.61
N THR A 236 -3.49 -1.52 -10.35
CA THR A 236 -4.01 -1.42 -11.70
C THR A 236 -2.89 -1.00 -12.66
N LEU A 237 -3.22 -0.88 -13.94
CA LEU A 237 -2.33 -0.27 -14.92
C LEU A 237 -2.05 1.21 -14.65
N PHE A 238 -2.72 1.89 -13.73
CA PHE A 238 -2.52 3.33 -13.48
C PHE A 238 -2.16 3.65 -12.03
N ASP A 239 -2.39 2.72 -11.12
CA ASP A 239 -2.16 2.90 -9.69
C ASP A 239 -1.48 1.67 -9.11
N ASN A 240 -0.40 1.88 -8.39
CA ASN A 240 0.16 0.85 -7.55
C ASN A 240 -0.34 1.06 -6.11
N TYR A 241 -0.70 -0.02 -5.41
CA TYR A 241 -1.12 0.06 -4.01
C TYR A 241 -0.18 -0.74 -3.11
N LYS A 242 0.21 -0.16 -1.99
CA LYS A 242 0.77 -0.89 -0.84
C LYS A 242 -0.34 -1.07 0.19
N ASN A 243 -0.83 -2.31 0.38
CA ASN A 243 -1.79 -2.59 1.44
C ASN A 243 -1.04 -2.85 2.75
N LYS A 244 -1.34 -2.07 3.77
CA LYS A 244 -0.81 -2.24 5.12
C LYS A 244 -1.96 -2.42 6.10
N VAL A 245 -1.91 -3.50 6.86
CA VAL A 245 -2.92 -3.84 7.85
C VAL A 245 -2.29 -3.84 9.23
N ILE A 246 -2.76 -2.97 10.10
CA ILE A 246 -2.35 -2.90 11.50
C ILE A 246 -3.44 -3.55 12.34
N ILE A 247 -3.09 -4.58 13.12
CA ILE A 247 -4.00 -5.22 14.08
C ILE A 247 -3.50 -4.89 15.48
N ILE A 248 -4.35 -4.24 16.28
CA ILE A 248 -4.04 -3.87 17.66
C ILE A 248 -4.80 -4.86 18.55
N THR A 249 -4.11 -5.85 19.12
CA THR A 249 -4.74 -6.98 19.83
C THR A 249 -3.80 -7.52 20.90
N ASP A 250 -4.34 -8.22 21.90
CA ASP A 250 -3.50 -8.99 22.83
C ASP A 250 -3.00 -10.32 22.22
N GLY A 251 -3.45 -10.66 21.00
CA GLY A 251 -2.97 -11.75 20.17
C GLY A 251 -3.85 -13.00 20.23
N TYR A 252 -4.77 -13.12 21.19
CA TYR A 252 -5.63 -14.30 21.32
C TYR A 252 -6.80 -14.22 20.34
N LEU A 253 -7.00 -15.26 19.53
CA LEU A 253 -8.11 -15.34 18.58
C LEU A 253 -9.28 -16.07 19.23
N GLU A 254 -10.10 -15.33 19.96
CA GLU A 254 -11.21 -15.83 20.75
C GLU A 254 -12.51 -15.11 20.39
N ALA A 255 -13.28 -15.67 19.46
CA ALA A 255 -14.60 -15.16 19.14
C ALA A 255 -15.62 -15.57 20.22
N GLU A 256 -16.53 -14.66 20.56
CA GLU A 256 -17.57 -14.92 21.55
C GLU A 256 -18.49 -16.07 21.09
N ASN A 257 -18.81 -16.98 22.00
CA ASN A 257 -19.63 -18.18 21.75
C ASN A 257 -19.06 -19.15 20.68
N LYS A 258 -17.76 -19.08 20.38
CA LYS A 258 -17.06 -20.01 19.48
C LYS A 258 -15.82 -20.59 20.16
N PRO A 259 -15.37 -21.79 19.74
CA PRO A 259 -14.05 -22.28 20.15
C PRO A 259 -12.96 -21.30 19.74
N SER A 260 -11.93 -21.15 20.58
CA SER A 260 -10.76 -20.34 20.25
C SER A 260 -10.05 -20.90 19.02
N ASP A 261 -9.67 -20.02 18.10
CA ASP A 261 -8.83 -20.37 16.95
C ASP A 261 -7.35 -20.54 17.41
N THR A 262 -6.91 -19.80 18.43
CA THR A 262 -5.64 -20.04 19.14
C THR A 262 -5.79 -21.11 20.21
N LYS A 263 -5.61 -22.38 19.84
CA LYS A 263 -5.83 -23.56 20.71
C LYS A 263 -4.70 -23.78 21.73
N ILE A 264 -4.46 -22.82 22.61
CA ILE A 264 -3.45 -22.91 23.67
C ILE A 264 -3.99 -23.75 24.83
N TYR A 265 -5.20 -23.43 25.31
CA TYR A 265 -5.83 -24.14 26.41
C TYR A 265 -6.23 -25.57 26.00
N GLY A 266 -5.81 -26.55 26.79
CA GLY A 266 -5.92 -27.98 26.48
C GLY A 266 -4.64 -28.58 25.88
N PHE A 267 -3.73 -27.75 25.35
CA PHE A 267 -2.46 -28.18 24.73
C PHE A 267 -1.23 -27.53 25.39
N GLN A 268 -1.39 -26.87 26.54
CA GLN A 268 -0.34 -26.08 27.17
C GLN A 268 0.94 -26.89 27.38
N LYS A 269 0.84 -28.13 27.88
CA LYS A 269 2.01 -28.97 28.12
C LYS A 269 2.82 -29.21 26.84
N GLN A 270 2.16 -29.52 25.72
CA GLN A 270 2.84 -29.77 24.45
C GLN A 270 3.41 -28.48 23.87
N LEU A 271 2.63 -27.39 23.87
CA LEU A 271 3.02 -26.12 23.27
C LEU A 271 4.12 -25.42 24.08
N TYR A 272 4.06 -25.42 25.41
CA TYR A 272 5.09 -24.79 26.26
C TYR A 272 6.42 -25.54 26.12
N ASN A 273 6.38 -26.87 26.09
CA ASN A 273 7.56 -27.68 25.79
C ASN A 273 8.11 -27.38 24.39
N ALA A 274 7.23 -27.15 23.41
CA ALA A 274 7.64 -26.81 22.04
C ALA A 274 8.31 -25.43 21.94
N VAL A 275 7.89 -24.47 22.76
CA VAL A 275 8.58 -23.17 22.90
C VAL A 275 10.00 -23.38 23.42
N THR A 276 10.17 -24.17 24.50
CA THR A 276 11.50 -24.44 25.07
C THR A 276 12.43 -25.15 24.08
N ILE A 277 11.90 -26.05 23.25
CA ILE A 277 12.67 -26.80 22.24
C ILE A 277 12.88 -25.99 20.95
N GLY A 278 12.07 -24.96 20.71
CA GLY A 278 12.10 -24.16 19.47
C GLY A 278 11.42 -24.82 18.27
N ASN A 279 10.47 -25.73 18.47
CA ASN A 279 9.76 -26.46 17.40
C ASN A 279 8.24 -26.21 17.38
N ILE A 280 7.80 -25.04 17.87
CA ILE A 280 6.38 -24.68 18.04
C ILE A 280 5.54 -24.87 16.78
N SER A 281 6.01 -24.42 15.61
CA SER A 281 5.25 -24.55 14.36
C SER A 281 4.99 -26.01 13.97
N GLN A 282 5.97 -26.89 14.17
CA GLN A 282 5.82 -28.33 13.90
C GLN A 282 4.80 -28.96 14.83
N VAL A 283 4.81 -28.59 16.12
CA VAL A 283 3.86 -29.11 17.11
C VAL A 283 2.43 -28.63 16.81
N ILE A 284 2.25 -27.37 16.41
CA ILE A 284 0.95 -26.84 15.96
C ILE A 284 0.41 -27.69 14.79
N THR A 285 1.24 -27.95 13.78
CA THR A 285 0.84 -28.73 12.60
C THR A 285 0.56 -30.19 12.91
N ASN A 286 1.46 -30.88 13.63
CA ASN A 286 1.28 -32.30 13.94
C ASN A 286 0.02 -32.57 14.78
N ASN A 287 -0.42 -31.60 15.58
CA ASN A 287 -1.63 -31.71 16.39
C ASN A 287 -2.89 -31.11 15.70
N ASN A 288 -2.81 -30.72 14.42
CA ASN A 288 -3.90 -30.10 13.67
C ASN A 288 -4.50 -28.87 14.39
N LEU A 289 -3.63 -28.05 14.99
CA LEU A 289 -4.03 -26.87 15.74
C LEU A 289 -4.05 -25.61 14.87
N ASN A 290 -3.51 -25.65 13.65
CA ASN A 290 -3.47 -24.49 12.75
C ASN A 290 -4.83 -23.81 12.61
N ILE A 291 -4.80 -22.48 12.56
CA ILE A 291 -6.01 -21.68 12.31
C ILE A 291 -6.49 -21.94 10.88
N PRO A 292 -7.78 -22.25 10.64
CA PRO A 292 -8.29 -22.45 9.29
C PRO A 292 -8.04 -21.23 8.40
N LYS A 293 -7.44 -21.44 7.22
CA LYS A 293 -7.20 -20.35 6.28
C LYS A 293 -8.52 -19.83 5.72
N VAL A 294 -8.51 -18.55 5.37
CA VAL A 294 -9.59 -17.91 4.62
C VAL A 294 -9.18 -17.82 3.15
N ASN A 295 -10.14 -17.91 2.23
CA ASN A 295 -9.88 -17.68 0.81
C ASN A 295 -9.81 -16.19 0.54
N ILE A 296 -8.61 -15.60 0.65
CA ILE A 296 -8.30 -14.19 0.40
C ILE A 296 -6.87 -14.09 -0.13
N ASP A 297 -6.64 -13.22 -1.12
CA ASP A 297 -5.29 -12.94 -1.64
C ASP A 297 -4.62 -11.84 -0.81
N LEU A 298 -3.59 -12.21 -0.05
CA LEU A 298 -2.77 -11.28 0.74
C LEU A 298 -1.37 -11.06 0.16
N SER A 299 -1.13 -11.49 -1.09
CA SER A 299 0.19 -11.41 -1.76
C SER A 299 0.75 -10.00 -1.91
N ASN A 300 -0.11 -8.98 -1.79
CA ASN A 300 0.27 -7.57 -1.77
C ASN A 300 -0.10 -6.86 -0.45
N THR A 301 -0.18 -7.61 0.64
CA THR A 301 -0.58 -7.11 1.96
C THR A 301 0.49 -7.37 3.02
N GLU A 302 0.87 -6.31 3.72
CA GLU A 302 1.80 -6.35 4.85
C GLU A 302 1.00 -6.19 6.16
N PHE A 303 1.28 -7.06 7.13
CA PHE A 303 0.62 -7.07 8.44
C PHE A 303 1.56 -6.62 9.54
N PHE A 304 1.02 -5.81 10.46
CA PHE A 304 1.66 -5.42 11.72
C PHE A 304 0.71 -5.71 12.86
N VAL A 305 1.00 -6.76 13.64
CA VAL A 305 0.24 -7.14 14.82
C VAL A 305 0.99 -6.65 16.05
N CYS A 306 0.31 -5.89 16.91
CA CYS A 306 0.95 -5.20 18.02
C CYS A 306 0.04 -5.10 19.25
N GLU A 307 0.63 -4.64 20.35
CA GLU A 307 0.05 -4.67 21.71
C GLU A 307 -0.23 -6.09 22.22
N VAL A 308 0.50 -7.09 21.68
CA VAL A 308 0.36 -8.50 22.07
C VAL A 308 0.83 -8.67 23.50
N ASN A 309 -0.03 -9.19 24.36
CA ASN A 309 0.22 -9.19 25.78
C ASN A 309 -0.21 -10.53 26.37
N GLU A 310 0.74 -11.23 26.96
CA GLU A 310 0.51 -12.55 27.52
C GLU A 310 -0.41 -12.47 28.75
N ARG A 311 -1.36 -13.40 28.83
CA ARG A 311 -2.13 -13.61 30.06
C ARG A 311 -1.21 -14.09 31.16
N LYS A 312 -1.55 -13.78 32.41
CA LYS A 312 -0.74 -14.20 33.59
C LYS A 312 -0.43 -15.70 33.62
N THR A 313 -1.36 -16.54 33.16
CA THR A 313 -1.23 -18.01 33.14
C THR A 313 -0.32 -18.55 32.05
N GLY A 314 -0.02 -17.76 31.02
CA GLY A 314 0.79 -18.16 29.87
C GLY A 314 2.05 -17.33 29.68
N LYS A 315 2.37 -16.48 30.65
CA LYS A 315 3.56 -15.63 30.66
C LYS A 315 4.81 -16.43 30.33
N THR A 316 5.69 -15.87 29.50
CA THR A 316 6.95 -16.47 28.96
C THR A 316 6.80 -17.51 27.86
N PHE A 317 5.58 -17.94 27.53
CA PHE A 317 5.33 -18.97 26.52
C PHE A 317 4.35 -18.49 25.45
N ASP A 318 3.25 -17.88 25.89
CA ASP A 318 2.13 -17.52 25.01
C ASP A 318 2.55 -16.59 23.89
N PHE A 319 3.48 -15.66 24.11
CA PHE A 319 3.93 -14.76 23.04
C PHE A 319 4.47 -15.53 21.83
N GLU A 320 5.38 -16.48 22.05
CA GLU A 320 5.97 -17.29 20.97
C GLU A 320 4.94 -18.21 20.31
N ILE A 321 3.98 -18.71 21.10
CA ILE A 321 2.89 -19.55 20.59
C ILE A 321 1.94 -18.75 19.71
N LEU A 322 1.51 -17.58 20.17
CA LEU A 322 0.64 -16.66 19.44
C LEU A 322 1.34 -16.20 18.16
N LYS A 323 2.61 -15.80 18.26
CA LYS A 323 3.43 -15.43 17.09
C LYS A 323 3.42 -16.55 16.05
N ALA A 324 3.69 -17.80 16.45
CA ALA A 324 3.67 -18.94 15.55
C ALA A 324 2.31 -19.16 14.89
N TYR A 325 1.21 -18.98 15.63
CA TYR A 325 -0.14 -19.05 15.08
C TYR A 325 -0.41 -17.97 14.02
N TRP A 326 -0.11 -16.71 14.32
CA TRP A 326 -0.34 -15.58 13.41
C TRP A 326 0.53 -15.67 12.16
N GLU A 327 1.82 -15.97 12.32
CA GLU A 327 2.75 -16.12 11.20
C GLU A 327 2.35 -17.27 10.28
N ASP A 328 2.02 -18.44 10.83
CA ASP A 328 1.53 -19.58 10.04
C ASP A 328 0.22 -19.24 9.31
N TRP A 329 -0.73 -18.62 10.00
CA TRP A 329 -2.03 -18.31 9.43
C TRP A 329 -1.93 -17.36 8.24
N PHE A 330 -1.22 -16.23 8.41
CA PHE A 330 -1.02 -15.25 7.34
C PHE A 330 -0.12 -15.78 6.22
N LYS A 331 0.92 -16.56 6.53
CA LYS A 331 1.78 -17.17 5.51
C LYS A 331 1.01 -18.13 4.61
N ARG A 332 0.08 -18.93 5.16
CA ARG A 332 -0.80 -19.82 4.38
C ARG A 332 -1.87 -19.10 3.55
N MET A 333 -2.00 -17.77 3.72
CA MET A 333 -2.83 -16.88 2.90
C MET A 333 -1.96 -15.97 2.01
N ASP A 334 -0.67 -16.31 1.85
CA ASP A 334 0.30 -15.61 1.01
C ASP A 334 0.58 -14.16 1.42
N ALA A 335 0.44 -13.80 2.71
CA ALA A 335 0.77 -12.46 3.18
C ALA A 335 2.22 -12.08 2.85
N LYS A 336 2.41 -10.89 2.26
CA LYS A 336 3.72 -10.42 1.78
C LYS A 336 4.75 -10.26 2.90
N LYS A 337 4.32 -9.70 4.02
CA LYS A 337 5.17 -9.45 5.20
C LYS A 337 4.29 -9.51 6.45
N ILE A 338 4.83 -10.06 7.52
CA ILE A 338 4.16 -10.16 8.82
C ILE A 338 5.16 -9.68 9.87
N GLU A 339 4.77 -8.66 10.63
CA GLU A 339 5.48 -8.21 11.82
C GLU A 339 4.60 -8.42 13.05
N PHE A 340 5.18 -9.00 14.11
CA PHE A 340 4.45 -9.39 15.31
C PHE A 340 5.22 -8.91 16.54
N TYR A 341 4.65 -7.96 17.28
CA TYR A 341 5.34 -7.30 18.38
C TYR A 341 4.59 -7.42 19.71
N PRO A 342 5.33 -7.64 20.82
CA PRO A 342 4.74 -7.61 22.14
C PRO A 342 4.33 -6.19 22.50
N ARG A 343 3.46 -6.07 23.50
CA ARG A 343 3.26 -4.84 24.25
C ARG A 343 4.57 -4.44 24.91
N GLU A 344 5.04 -3.26 24.58
CA GLU A 344 6.21 -2.66 25.20
C GLU A 344 5.83 -1.94 26.50
N LYS A 345 6.73 -1.95 27.48
CA LYS A 345 6.53 -1.16 28.71
C LYS A 345 6.62 0.33 28.44
N ALA A 346 7.45 0.72 27.47
CA ALA A 346 7.64 2.10 27.05
C ALA A 346 6.89 2.32 25.74
N ASN A 347 5.87 3.17 25.78
CA ASN A 347 5.01 3.46 24.63
C ASN A 347 5.80 4.01 23.43
N ASP A 348 6.93 4.70 23.66
CA ASP A 348 7.79 5.25 22.61
C ASP A 348 8.29 4.19 21.62
N ILE A 349 8.51 2.95 22.08
CA ILE A 349 8.95 1.87 21.21
C ILE A 349 7.80 1.42 20.29
N SER A 350 6.59 1.24 20.84
CA SER A 350 5.39 0.93 20.05
C SER A 350 5.10 2.03 19.02
N ILE A 351 5.17 3.29 19.45
CA ILE A 351 5.00 4.48 18.59
C ILE A 351 6.01 4.45 17.44
N LYS A 352 7.30 4.27 17.75
CA LYS A 352 8.37 4.23 16.76
C LYS A 352 8.14 3.12 15.73
N ARG A 353 7.87 1.89 16.18
CA ARG A 353 7.66 0.74 15.28
C ARG A 353 6.47 0.94 14.35
N VAL A 354 5.37 1.50 14.86
CA VAL A 354 4.20 1.81 14.04
C VAL A 354 4.51 2.87 12.99
N SER A 355 5.19 3.95 13.37
CA SER A 355 5.59 5.01 12.44
C SER A 355 6.52 4.48 11.34
N GLU A 356 7.50 3.64 11.71
CA GLU A 356 8.41 2.98 10.77
C GLU A 356 7.66 2.02 9.83
N PHE A 357 6.74 1.22 10.37
CA PHE A 357 5.91 0.33 9.58
C PHE A 357 5.06 1.09 8.56
N ILE A 358 4.53 2.27 8.91
CA ILE A 358 3.73 3.08 7.97
C ILE A 358 4.62 3.75 6.91
N ALA A 359 5.81 4.22 7.28
CA ALA A 359 6.72 4.95 6.40
C ALA A 359 7.40 4.09 5.32
N ASN A 360 7.78 2.85 5.64
CA ASN A 360 8.54 1.94 4.75
C ASN A 360 7.65 1.21 3.75
#